data_AF-A0A0F7KRF3-F1
#
_entry.id   AF-A0A0F7KRF3-F1
#
_cell.length_a   1.000
_cell.length_b   1.000
_cell.length_c   1.000
_cell.angle_alpha   90.00
_cell.angle_beta   90.00
_cell.angle_gamma   90.00
#
_symmetry.space_group_name_H-M   'P 1'
#
loop_
_entity.id
_entity.type
_entity.pdbx_description
1 polymer ?
#
loop_
_entity_poly.entity_id
_entity_poly.type
_entity_poly.pdbx_seq_one_letter_code
_entity_poly.pdbx_strand_id
1 'polypeptide(L)'
;MSKNYIYAETPDDLRILVGWTADDKGAKLLLNLEGIQIGIDDVSTGDDTVPVDTRRFFMTRQQAVLLANFLYKMSGETPPPRKRGWLTRILGSSS
;
A
#
# COMPACT_ATOMS: atom_id res chain seq x y z
N MET A 1 9.86 -22.32 -15.40
CA MET A 1 10.21 -22.38 -13.96
C MET A 1 9.06 -21.80 -13.16
N SER A 2 8.29 -22.63 -12.45
CA SER A 2 7.29 -22.14 -11.50
C SER A 2 8.02 -21.60 -10.28
N LYS A 3 7.77 -20.33 -9.90
CA LYS A 3 8.28 -19.79 -8.65
C LYS A 3 7.38 -20.33 -7.53
N ASN A 4 7.95 -21.08 -6.60
CA ASN A 4 7.28 -21.44 -5.36
C ASN A 4 7.27 -20.19 -4.48
N TYR A 5 6.10 -19.59 -4.32
CA TYR A 5 5.90 -18.51 -3.37
C TYR A 5 5.56 -19.17 -2.02
N ILE A 6 6.39 -18.92 -1.00
CA ILE A 6 6.07 -19.31 0.37
C ILE A 6 5.09 -18.24 0.87
N TYR A 7 3.86 -18.66 1.15
CA TYR A 7 2.88 -17.77 1.78
C TYR A 7 3.27 -17.60 3.26
N ALA A 8 3.00 -16.42 3.81
CA ALA A 8 3.04 -16.23 5.25
C ALA A 8 1.92 -17.08 5.86
N GLU A 9 2.25 -18.28 6.31
CA GLU A 9 1.29 -19.25 6.85
C GLU A 9 1.16 -19.16 8.38
N THR A 10 2.10 -18.49 9.05
CA THR A 10 2.13 -18.41 10.51
C THR A 10 1.71 -17.01 11.01
N PRO A 11 1.01 -16.91 12.15
CA PRO A 11 0.72 -15.63 12.80
C PRO A 11 1.96 -14.76 13.04
N ASP A 12 3.12 -15.39 13.23
CA ASP A 12 4.41 -14.72 13.43
C ASP A 12 4.88 -13.94 12.19
N ASP A 13 4.39 -14.29 11.00
CA ASP A 13 4.66 -13.56 9.76
C ASP A 13 3.66 -12.42 9.49
N LEU A 14 2.55 -12.38 10.24
CA LEU A 14 1.51 -11.37 10.07
C LEU A 14 1.91 -10.07 10.78
N ARG A 15 1.72 -8.96 10.07
CA ARG A 15 1.98 -7.63 10.57
C ARG A 15 0.75 -6.75 10.42
N ILE A 16 0.50 -5.92 11.43
CA ILE A 16 -0.49 -4.84 11.36
C ILE A 16 0.14 -3.71 10.54
N LEU A 17 -0.49 -3.35 9.42
CA LEU A 17 -0.07 -2.23 8.60
C LEU A 17 -0.32 -0.92 9.36
N VAL A 18 0.75 -0.17 9.65
CA VAL A 18 0.70 1.11 10.38
C VAL A 18 1.07 2.31 9.52
N GLY A 19 1.76 2.09 8.40
CA GLY A 19 2.21 3.15 7.53
C GLY A 19 2.48 2.68 6.11
N TRP A 20 2.43 3.61 5.17
CA TRP A 20 2.87 3.36 3.79
C TRP A 20 3.33 4.65 3.12
N THR A 21 4.36 4.52 2.29
CA THR A 21 4.87 5.60 1.44
C THR A 21 5.13 5.07 0.03
N ALA A 22 5.06 5.97 -0.97
CA ALA A 22 5.35 5.62 -2.34
C ALA A 22 6.32 6.64 -2.94
N ASP A 23 7.46 6.17 -3.44
CA ASP A 23 8.40 6.99 -4.19
C ASP A 23 8.23 6.76 -5.69
N ASP A 24 8.08 7.85 -6.43
CA ASP A 24 8.15 7.83 -7.89
C ASP A 24 9.60 7.61 -8.36
N LYS A 25 9.83 6.54 -9.12
CA LYS A 25 11.12 6.21 -9.74
C LYS A 25 10.99 6.15 -11.28
N GLY A 26 10.15 7.01 -11.85
CA GLY A 26 9.93 7.17 -13.29
C GLY A 26 8.95 6.14 -13.84
N ALA A 27 9.44 5.13 -14.56
CA ALA A 27 8.59 4.06 -15.11
C ALA A 27 8.09 3.08 -14.03
N LYS A 28 8.70 3.12 -12.84
CA LYS A 28 8.43 2.25 -11.70
C LYS A 28 8.21 3.10 -10.46
N LEU A 29 7.72 2.45 -9.41
CA LEU A 29 7.49 3.06 -8.12
C LEU A 29 7.90 2.09 -7.02
N LEU A 30 8.45 2.66 -5.94
CA LEU A 30 8.85 1.94 -4.74
C LEU A 30 7.76 2.16 -3.68
N LEU A 31 7.01 1.12 -3.37
CA LEU A 31 6.04 1.12 -2.28
C LEU A 31 6.73 0.59 -1.02
N ASN A 32 6.74 1.40 0.03
CA ASN A 32 7.16 0.97 1.37
C ASN A 32 5.90 0.74 2.20
N LEU A 33 5.78 -0.44 2.81
CA LEU A 33 4.73 -0.79 3.75
C LEU A 33 5.38 -1.01 5.12
N GLU A 34 4.89 -0.31 6.13
CA GLU A 34 5.39 -0.36 7.49
C GLU A 34 4.41 -1.16 8.35
N GLY A 35 4.92 -2.12 9.12
CA GLY A 35 4.08 -2.96 9.95
C GLY A 35 4.73 -3.43 11.24
N ILE A 36 3.88 -3.61 12.24
CA ILE A 36 4.23 -4.14 13.57
C ILE A 36 3.80 -5.60 13.61
N GLN A 37 4.66 -6.48 14.12
CA GLN A 37 4.36 -7.90 14.21
C GLN A 37 3.26 -8.18 15.24
N ILE A 38 2.33 -9.07 14.88
CA ILE A 38 1.27 -9.50 15.79
C ILE A 38 1.88 -10.46 16.82
N GLY A 39 1.57 -10.28 18.10
CA GLY A 39 1.99 -11.22 19.16
C GLY A 39 3.40 -11.02 19.70
N ILE A 40 4.12 -9.98 19.27
CA ILE A 40 5.24 -9.46 20.07
C ILE A 40 4.62 -8.66 21.20
N ASP A 41 4.50 -9.28 22.37
CA ASP A 41 4.23 -8.57 23.61
C ASP A 41 5.40 -7.60 23.86
N ASP A 42 5.14 -6.30 23.72
CA ASP A 42 6.06 -5.15 23.85
C ASP A 42 6.71 -4.98 25.24
N VAL A 43 6.80 -6.03 26.06
CA VAL A 43 7.09 -5.89 27.50
C VAL A 43 8.32 -6.70 27.91
N SER A 44 9.44 -6.57 27.20
CA SER A 44 10.70 -7.21 27.64
C SER A 44 11.95 -6.36 27.49
N THR A 45 11.87 -5.22 26.83
CA THR A 45 12.92 -4.19 26.81
C THR A 45 12.28 -2.94 27.36
N GLY A 46 12.78 -2.37 28.46
CA GLY A 46 12.23 -1.17 29.10
C GLY A 46 12.35 0.13 28.28
N ASP A 47 12.08 0.04 26.99
CA ASP A 47 12.03 1.09 25.99
C ASP A 47 10.62 1.03 25.38
N ASP A 48 9.84 2.11 25.49
CA ASP A 48 8.46 2.19 25.00
C ASP A 48 8.37 2.22 23.45
N THR A 49 9.38 1.72 22.75
CA THR A 49 9.49 1.77 21.29
C THR A 49 9.13 0.43 20.66
N VAL A 50 8.01 0.43 19.93
CA VAL A 50 7.54 -0.75 19.21
C VAL A 50 8.36 -0.92 17.91
N PRO A 51 8.97 -2.09 17.65
CA PRO A 51 9.75 -2.29 16.44
C PRO A 51 8.85 -2.28 15.18
N VAL A 52 9.10 -1.31 14.29
CA VAL A 52 8.43 -1.22 12.99
C VAL A 52 9.30 -1.85 11.89
N ASP A 53 8.75 -2.83 11.19
CA ASP A 53 9.39 -3.44 10.00
C ASP A 53 8.88 -2.78 8.73
N THR A 54 9.78 -2.53 7.77
CA THR A 54 9.44 -1.96 6.48
C THR A 54 9.65 -2.96 5.34
N ARG A 55 8.56 -3.35 4.67
CA ARG A 55 8.62 -4.15 3.44
C ARG A 55 8.56 -3.27 2.21
N ARG A 56 9.50 -3.48 1.29
CA ARG A 56 9.66 -2.65 0.09
C ARG A 56 9.32 -3.43 -1.17
N PHE A 57 8.46 -2.86 -2.00
CA PHE A 57 8.02 -3.45 -3.26
C PHE A 57 8.33 -2.51 -4.41
N PHE A 58 9.10 -3.01 -5.38
CA PHE A 58 9.35 -2.30 -6.61
C PHE A 58 8.40 -2.81 -7.69
N MET A 59 7.61 -1.92 -8.27
CA MET A 59 6.57 -2.32 -9.22
C MET A 59 6.42 -1.29 -10.35
N THR A 60 5.84 -1.72 -11.46
CA THR A 60 5.47 -0.81 -12.55
C THR A 60 4.24 0.02 -12.16
N ARG A 61 4.02 1.14 -12.85
CA ARG A 61 2.80 1.94 -12.66
C ARG A 61 1.52 1.13 -12.87
N GLN A 62 1.53 0.22 -13.85
CA GLN A 62 0.39 -0.65 -14.12
C GLN A 62 0.14 -1.64 -12.97
N GLN A 63 1.19 -2.23 -12.40
CA GLN A 63 1.07 -3.10 -11.23
C GLN A 63 0.50 -2.35 -10.02
N ALA A 64 0.92 -1.10 -9.80
CA ALA A 64 0.36 -0.27 -8.74
C ALA A 64 -1.12 0.05 -8.94
N VAL A 65 -1.56 0.33 -10.17
CA VAL A 65 -2.99 0.52 -10.48
C VAL A 65 -3.79 -0.74 -10.18
N LEU A 66 -3.27 -1.91 -10.56
CA LEU A 66 -3.93 -3.19 -10.27
C LEU A 66 -4.01 -3.45 -8.76
N LEU A 67 -2.93 -3.19 -8.02
CA LEU A 67 -2.91 -3.30 -6.56
C LEU A 67 -3.93 -2.35 -5.92
N ALA A 68 -3.96 -1.07 -6.32
CA ALA A 68 -4.92 -0.11 -5.79
C ALA A 68 -6.37 -0.54 -6.05
N ASN A 69 -6.69 -0.96 -7.28
CA ASN A 69 -8.03 -1.44 -7.62
C ASN A 69 -8.43 -2.69 -6.81
N PHE A 70 -7.48 -3.62 -6.61
CA PHE A 70 -7.71 -4.79 -5.77
C PHE A 70 -8.03 -4.38 -4.33
N LEU A 71 -7.24 -3.47 -3.74
CA LEU A 71 -7.47 -3.00 -2.37
C LEU A 71 -8.82 -2.29 -2.22
N TYR A 72 -9.21 -1.42 -3.15
CA TYR A 72 -10.55 -0.79 -3.17
C TYR A 72 -11.66 -1.83 -3.21
N LYS A 73 -11.55 -2.81 -4.11
CA LYS A 73 -12.55 -3.88 -4.24
C LYS A 73 -12.66 -4.69 -2.95
N MET A 74 -11.54 -5.01 -2.31
CA MET A 74 -11.50 -5.79 -1.07
C MET A 74 -12.02 -5.01 0.13
N SER A 75 -11.85 -3.68 0.16
CA SER A 75 -12.38 -2.85 1.24
C SER A 75 -13.88 -2.56 1.12
N GLY A 76 -14.52 -2.94 0.00
CA GLY A 76 -15.91 -2.59 -0.29
C GLY A 76 -16.10 -1.10 -0.64
N GLU A 77 -15.01 -0.35 -0.79
CA GLU A 77 -15.03 1.07 -1.12
C GLU A 77 -14.97 1.28 -2.63
N THR A 78 -15.67 2.28 -3.13
CA THR A 78 -15.50 2.71 -4.51
C THR A 78 -14.27 3.59 -4.65
N PRO A 79 -13.41 3.40 -5.68
CA PRO A 79 -12.30 4.30 -5.93
C PRO A 79 -12.80 5.75 -5.98
N PRO A 80 -12.10 6.71 -5.34
CA PRO A 80 -12.52 8.10 -5.37
C PRO A 80 -12.65 8.54 -6.82
N PRO A 81 -13.68 9.35 -7.15
CA PRO A 81 -13.88 9.80 -8.51
C PRO A 81 -12.60 10.48 -8.99
N ARG A 82 -12.08 10.02 -10.14
CA ARG A 82 -10.93 10.67 -10.78
C ARG A 82 -11.28 12.14 -10.88
N LYS A 83 -10.53 13.02 -10.21
CA LYS A 83 -10.72 14.47 -10.32
C LYS A 83 -10.60 14.81 -11.81
N ARG A 84 -11.74 14.94 -12.50
CA ARG A 84 -11.78 15.50 -13.85
C ARG A 84 -11.19 16.89 -13.71
N GLY A 85 -10.06 17.10 -14.36
CA GLY A 85 -9.29 18.34 -14.23
C GLY A 85 -10.20 19.55 -14.45
N TRP A 86 -9.88 20.64 -13.76
CA TRP A 86 -10.51 21.97 -13.86
C TRP A 86 -10.94 22.35 -15.30
N LEU A 87 -10.23 21.87 -16.32
CA LEU A 87 -10.49 22.13 -17.74
C LEU A 87 -11.93 21.87 -18.22
N THR A 88 -12.73 21.02 -17.55
CA THR A 88 -14.17 20.88 -17.89
C THR A 88 -15.03 22.09 -17.50
N ARG A 89 -14.52 23.06 -16.74
CA ARG A 89 -15.28 24.24 -16.28
C ARG A 89 -15.19 25.45 -17.24
N ILE A 90 -14.26 25.46 -18.18
CA ILE A 90 -14.03 26.59 -19.09
C ILE A 90 -14.69 26.40 -20.46
N LEU A 91 -15.02 25.17 -20.85
CA LEU A 91 -15.64 24.86 -22.17
C LEU A 91 -17.17 24.64 -22.11
N GLY A 92 -17.80 24.91 -20.96
CA GLY A 92 -19.24 24.68 -20.75
C GLY A 92 -20.11 25.94 -20.60
N SER A 93 -19.55 27.14 -20.77
CA SER A 93 -20.30 28.41 -20.67
C SER A 93 -20.26 29.21 -21.97
N SER A 94 -20.87 28.65 -23.00
CA SER A 94 -21.24 29.40 -24.22
C SER A 94 -22.41 28.67 -24.89
N SER A 95 -23.61 28.85 -24.33
CA SER A 95 -24.90 28.73 -25.00
C SER A 95 -25.91 29.57 -24.24
#